data_AF-A0A4R6MGL7-F1
#
_entry.id   AF-A0A4R6MGL7-F1
#
_cell.length_a   1.000
_cell.length_b   1.000
_cell.length_c   1.000
_cell.angle_alpha   90.00
_cell.angle_beta   90.00
_cell.angle_gamma   90.00
#
_symmetry.space_group_name_H-M   'P 1'
#
loop_
_entity.id
_entity.type
_entity.pdbx_description
1 polymer ?
#
loop_
_entity_poly.entity_id
_entity_poly.type
_entity_poly.pdbx_seq_one_letter_code
_entity_poly.pdbx_strand_id
1 'polypeptide(L)'
;MSFLSWLLIGAAAFSATTCLISAGWYLYVRRQKLSPDNESSGEGAEHSENASGGGPTDSGKNITQDKDIWVSLLMEQSAVCETLLEQYGQTSAHEKAILTCWQTFLDVEITLLSNNHEIKETERLLDAFTPLVERLMDAQDVEMMLRKLSINTKLLKQINKIVQKTGDQVFAQMNVTANLNLQLDKAQAKLLHETELDQELAELRAEIASMYDLAERLKRESHSETAAHSDEYHSALDDFLDGALGNDFLAPVADEMNHKISDLKHLADYQAEAIADLKKQLKEAKERTIRDKHIDTADIAVARMEKAMLENNKVIKALENKLASVQTIKHNLNVDVRRREAELLHKGAMLQEKQRANSGSEEWRDVIEQEYSAMNNMEKLLSDIPLTQESQEFHAEQGGKVGELRAMVSESELYVEMLELDLDKLREKKDALDETLEAALRGEKVDIQSVVNENQIREEIENLKEVNGELSRELQKLKDELSELSKDDQDTLELKDMIVDLDQRIEMVQAQYVVMEEKYLNAMMS
;
A
#
# COMPACT_ATOMS: atom_id res chain seq x y z
N MET A 1 -0.75 70.43 -27.70
CA MET A 1 0.47 70.17 -26.91
C MET A 1 0.62 71.32 -25.93
N SER A 2 0.37 71.04 -24.65
CA SER A 2 0.14 72.06 -23.63
C SER A 2 1.44 72.72 -23.16
N PHE A 3 1.36 74.01 -22.85
CA PHE A 3 2.38 74.86 -22.23
C PHE A 3 3.17 74.19 -21.09
N LEU A 4 2.53 73.25 -20.37
CA LEU A 4 3.12 72.41 -19.34
C LEU A 4 4.28 71.52 -19.81
N SER A 5 4.26 71.00 -21.03
CA SER A 5 5.37 70.18 -21.55
C SER A 5 6.61 71.02 -21.86
N TRP A 6 6.43 72.26 -22.31
CA TRP A 6 7.53 73.21 -22.52
C TRP A 6 8.13 73.71 -21.20
N LEU A 7 7.32 73.87 -20.16
CA LEU A 7 7.79 74.22 -18.81
C LEU A 7 8.63 73.11 -18.17
N LEU A 8 8.23 71.84 -18.35
CA LEU A 8 8.98 70.68 -17.85
C LEU A 8 10.31 70.49 -18.59
N ILE A 9 10.34 70.70 -19.90
CA ILE A 9 11.58 70.66 -20.70
C ILE A 9 12.49 71.84 -20.32
N GLY A 10 11.92 73.03 -20.09
CA GLY A 10 12.67 74.20 -19.61
C GLY A 10 13.30 73.99 -18.23
N ALA A 11 12.55 73.40 -17.28
CA ALA A 11 13.05 73.08 -15.95
C ALA A 11 14.15 72.00 -15.97
N ALA A 12 14.01 70.98 -16.82
CA ALA A 12 15.03 69.95 -16.99
C ALA A 12 16.32 70.51 -17.63
N ALA A 13 16.18 71.41 -18.61
CA ALA A 13 17.32 72.07 -19.24
C ALA A 13 18.05 73.00 -18.26
N PHE A 14 17.32 73.73 -17.42
CA PHE A 14 17.90 74.60 -16.39
C PHE A 14 18.61 73.82 -15.28
N SER A 15 18.06 72.66 -14.89
CA SER A 15 18.71 71.74 -13.94
C SER A 15 20.00 71.14 -14.53
N ALA A 16 20.00 70.79 -15.81
CA ALA A 16 21.20 70.24 -16.47
C ALA A 16 22.31 71.30 -16.62
N THR A 17 21.98 72.54 -16.95
CA THR A 17 22.97 73.62 -17.09
C THR A 17 23.56 74.03 -15.74
N THR A 18 22.76 74.11 -14.68
CA THR A 18 23.26 74.38 -13.32
C THR A 18 24.15 73.25 -12.79
N CYS A 19 23.84 72.00 -13.12
CA CYS A 19 24.69 70.86 -12.77
C CYS A 19 26.04 70.89 -13.51
N LEU A 20 26.06 71.24 -14.81
CA LEU A 20 27.31 71.40 -15.57
C LEU A 20 28.17 72.59 -15.07
N ILE A 21 27.55 73.68 -14.65
CA ILE A 21 28.25 74.84 -14.07
C ILE A 21 28.89 74.44 -12.72
N SER A 22 28.16 73.71 -11.87
CA SER A 22 28.69 73.21 -10.59
C SER A 22 29.83 72.20 -10.77
N ALA A 23 29.74 71.31 -11.76
CA ALA A 23 30.80 70.36 -12.10
C ALA A 23 32.04 71.06 -12.68
N GLY A 24 31.84 72.09 -13.51
CA GLY A 24 32.92 72.95 -14.02
C GLY A 24 33.62 73.72 -12.90
N TRP A 25 32.85 74.25 -11.94
CA TRP A 25 33.41 74.96 -10.78
C TRP A 25 34.17 74.02 -9.83
N TYR A 26 33.64 72.81 -9.60
CA TYR A 26 34.33 71.77 -8.82
C TYR A 26 35.66 71.35 -9.47
N LEU A 27 35.69 71.17 -10.79
CA LEU A 27 36.93 70.86 -11.52
C LEU A 27 37.91 72.03 -11.54
N TYR A 28 37.43 73.27 -11.61
CA TYR A 28 38.26 74.47 -11.52
C TYR A 28 38.93 74.61 -10.13
N VAL A 29 38.15 74.44 -9.05
CA VAL A 29 38.65 74.46 -7.67
C VAL A 29 39.63 73.30 -7.41
N ARG A 30 39.36 72.11 -7.96
CA ARG A 30 40.29 70.97 -7.90
C ARG A 30 41.60 71.27 -8.64
N ARG A 31 41.57 72.03 -9.73
CA ARG A 31 42.76 72.43 -10.49
C ARG A 31 43.57 73.50 -9.77
N GLN A 32 42.93 74.41 -9.04
CA GLN A 32 43.61 75.39 -8.17
C GLN A 32 44.28 74.75 -6.94
N LYS A 33 43.71 73.68 -6.36
CA LYS A 33 44.33 72.94 -5.25
C LYS A 33 45.47 72.00 -5.67
N LEU A 34 45.59 71.66 -6.96
CA LEU A 34 46.66 70.81 -7.51
C LEU A 34 47.86 71.60 -8.05
N SER A 35 47.92 72.90 -7.82
CA SER A 35 49.15 73.68 -7.99
C SER A 35 49.54 74.35 -6.68
N PRO A 36 50.23 73.59 -5.82
CA PRO A 36 51.39 74.11 -5.11
C PRO A 36 52.62 73.25 -5.41
N ASP A 37 53.76 73.85 -5.10
CA ASP A 37 55.09 73.51 -5.56
C ASP A 37 55.55 72.06 -5.35
N ASN A 38 56.40 71.71 -6.31
CA ASN A 38 57.27 70.55 -6.34
C ASN A 38 58.30 70.61 -5.21
N GLU A 39 58.66 69.43 -4.68
CA GLU A 39 59.89 69.13 -3.92
C GLU A 39 60.03 69.73 -2.50
N SER A 40 59.77 68.90 -1.48
CA SER A 40 60.84 68.38 -0.62
C SER A 40 60.31 67.38 0.42
N SER A 41 60.99 66.25 0.45
CA SER A 41 60.95 65.22 1.48
C SER A 41 61.32 65.77 2.85
N GLY A 42 60.74 65.22 3.92
CA GLY A 42 61.28 65.43 5.27
C GLY A 42 60.31 65.10 6.39
N GLU A 43 60.54 63.94 6.99
CA GLU A 43 60.37 63.55 8.39
C GLU A 43 59.89 64.62 9.41
N GLY A 44 59.17 64.15 10.43
CA GLY A 44 59.49 64.58 11.80
C GLY A 44 58.36 65.19 12.61
N ALA A 45 58.07 64.48 13.69
CA ALA A 45 57.27 64.82 14.85
C ALA A 45 57.43 66.23 15.46
N GLU A 46 56.32 66.67 16.06
CA GLU A 46 56.17 67.32 17.39
C GLU A 46 56.65 68.77 17.67
N HIS A 47 55.79 69.41 18.48
CA HIS A 47 56.01 70.53 19.40
C HIS A 47 56.14 71.97 18.86
N SER A 48 55.15 72.81 19.18
CA SER A 48 55.13 73.63 20.41
C SER A 48 54.36 74.93 20.19
N GLU A 49 53.55 75.26 21.19
CA GLU A 49 52.91 76.55 21.39
C GLU A 49 53.92 77.69 21.64
N ASN A 50 53.39 78.91 21.45
CA ASN A 50 53.68 80.17 22.13
C ASN A 50 55.02 80.87 21.88
N ALA A 51 54.96 82.09 21.32
CA ALA A 51 55.11 83.30 22.14
C ALA A 51 55.04 84.60 21.29
N SER A 52 54.04 85.42 21.61
CA SER A 52 54.08 86.88 21.79
C SER A 52 55.09 87.75 21.04
N GLY A 53 54.56 88.78 20.36
CA GLY A 53 55.29 90.00 20.03
C GLY A 53 54.32 91.15 19.76
N GLY A 54 53.98 91.90 20.81
CA GLY A 54 53.13 93.09 20.73
C GLY A 54 53.85 94.29 20.12
N GLY A 55 53.10 95.09 19.36
CA GLY A 55 53.49 96.39 18.84
C GLY A 55 52.23 97.13 18.38
N PRO A 56 51.80 98.20 19.08
CA PRO A 56 50.46 98.76 18.97
C PRO A 56 50.38 99.79 17.84
N THR A 57 49.38 99.72 16.97
CA THR A 57 48.77 100.88 16.29
C THR A 57 47.57 100.46 15.44
N ASP A 58 46.42 101.09 15.68
CA ASP A 58 45.32 101.33 14.73
C ASP A 58 44.27 100.24 14.42
N SER A 59 44.19 99.14 15.17
CA SER A 59 43.19 98.07 14.92
C SER A 59 41.81 98.28 15.58
N GLY A 60 41.65 99.29 16.44
CA GLY A 60 40.43 99.44 17.25
C GLY A 60 39.17 99.83 16.49
N LYS A 61 39.28 100.49 15.33
CA LYS A 61 38.13 100.95 14.51
C LYS A 61 37.70 99.94 13.44
N ASN A 62 38.62 99.13 12.92
CA ASN A 62 38.28 98.11 11.91
C ASN A 62 37.58 96.90 12.56
N ILE A 63 37.94 96.54 13.79
CA ILE A 63 37.31 95.45 14.54
C ILE A 63 35.84 95.77 14.88
N THR A 64 35.48 97.04 15.11
CA THR A 64 34.09 97.44 15.36
C THR A 64 33.25 97.45 14.09
N GLN A 65 33.82 97.89 12.95
CA GLN A 65 33.11 97.88 11.67
C GLN A 65 32.85 96.47 11.14
N ASP A 66 33.81 95.55 11.27
CA ASP A 66 33.59 94.15 10.86
C ASP A 66 32.52 93.48 11.73
N LYS A 67 32.48 93.77 13.04
CA LYS A 67 31.43 93.27 13.94
C LYS A 67 30.04 93.75 13.54
N ASP A 68 29.89 95.02 13.19
CA ASP A 68 28.59 95.57 12.75
C ASP A 68 28.11 94.92 11.44
N ILE A 69 29.03 94.59 10.52
CA ILE A 69 28.71 93.85 9.28
C ILE A 69 28.22 92.43 9.61
N TRP A 70 28.90 91.71 10.50
CA TRP A 70 28.47 90.35 10.91
C TRP A 70 27.12 90.36 11.65
N VAL A 71 26.89 91.33 12.51
CA VAL A 71 25.58 91.49 13.19
C VAL A 71 24.48 91.78 12.18
N SER A 72 24.73 92.61 11.16
CA SER A 72 23.75 92.87 10.10
C SER A 72 23.41 91.64 9.26
N LEU A 73 24.41 90.81 8.94
CA LEU A 73 24.22 89.56 8.20
C LEU A 73 23.44 88.53 9.02
N LEU A 74 23.73 88.41 10.31
CA LEU A 74 23.01 87.50 11.21
C LEU A 74 21.56 87.94 11.42
N MET A 75 21.29 89.25 11.48
CA MET A 75 19.91 89.77 11.51
C MET A 75 19.15 89.47 10.21
N GLU A 76 19.81 89.56 9.06
CA GLU A 76 19.21 89.17 7.78
C GLU A 76 18.90 87.65 7.74
N GLN A 77 19.81 86.82 8.25
CA GLN A 77 19.60 85.38 8.38
C GLN A 77 18.49 85.02 9.38
N SER A 78 18.39 85.75 10.50
CA SER A 78 17.30 85.58 11.47
C SER A 78 15.94 85.95 10.85
N ALA A 79 15.86 87.05 10.09
CA ALA A 79 14.66 87.42 9.35
C ALA A 79 14.26 86.35 8.30
N VAL A 80 15.25 85.75 7.62
CA VAL A 80 14.99 84.62 6.70
C VAL A 80 14.47 83.40 7.47
N CYS A 81 15.05 83.06 8.63
CA CYS A 81 14.55 81.99 9.48
C CYS A 81 13.12 82.23 9.98
N GLU A 82 12.76 83.46 10.35
CA GLU A 82 11.39 83.84 10.71
C GLU A 82 10.42 83.64 9.54
N THR A 83 10.77 84.10 8.33
CA THR A 83 9.92 83.88 7.15
C THR A 83 9.79 82.41 6.79
N LEU A 84 10.84 81.60 6.97
CA LEU A 84 10.79 80.15 6.78
C LEU A 84 9.95 79.45 7.86
N LEU A 85 9.97 79.92 9.10
CA LEU A 85 9.10 79.42 10.17
C LEU A 85 7.62 79.73 9.90
N GLU A 86 7.32 80.92 9.38
CA GLU A 86 5.95 81.28 9.00
C GLU A 86 5.44 80.45 7.81
N GLN A 87 6.28 80.19 6.82
CA GLN A 87 5.89 79.46 5.60
C GLN A 87 5.89 77.93 5.77
N TYR A 88 6.88 77.36 6.46
CA TYR A 88 7.08 75.91 6.56
C TYR A 88 6.78 75.33 7.94
N GLY A 89 6.72 76.15 8.99
CA GLY A 89 6.46 75.71 10.37
C GLY A 89 5.06 75.12 10.61
N GLN A 90 4.15 75.17 9.63
CA GLN A 90 2.83 74.53 9.70
C GLN A 90 2.81 73.09 9.17
N THR A 91 3.80 72.68 8.36
CA THR A 91 3.73 71.42 7.58
C THR A 91 4.25 70.22 8.38
N SER A 92 5.27 70.40 9.22
CA SER A 92 5.76 69.35 10.10
C SER A 92 6.31 69.92 11.42
N ALA A 93 5.98 69.27 12.54
CA ALA A 93 6.46 69.66 13.87
C ALA A 93 7.99 69.54 14.01
N HIS A 94 8.62 68.70 13.18
CA HIS A 94 10.06 68.47 13.15
C HIS A 94 10.82 69.59 12.44
N GLU A 95 10.38 70.01 11.24
CA GLU A 95 10.99 71.15 10.54
C GLU A 95 10.82 72.43 11.36
N LYS A 96 9.67 72.59 12.03
CA LYS A 96 9.47 73.67 13.00
C LYS A 96 10.49 73.62 14.14
N ALA A 97 10.71 72.46 14.76
CA ALA A 97 11.68 72.30 15.85
C ALA A 97 13.12 72.61 15.40
N ILE A 98 13.52 72.15 14.20
CA ILE A 98 14.84 72.45 13.62
C ILE A 98 14.99 73.94 13.34
N LEU A 99 14.00 74.56 12.70
CA LEU A 99 14.04 75.98 12.38
C LEU A 99 14.01 76.85 13.64
N THR A 100 13.27 76.47 14.68
CA THR A 100 13.33 77.15 15.98
C THR A 100 14.69 76.97 16.66
N CYS A 101 15.30 75.78 16.54
CA CYS A 101 16.65 75.51 17.07
C CYS A 101 17.70 76.38 16.36
N TRP A 102 17.58 76.54 15.04
CA TRP A 102 18.42 77.42 14.23
C TRP A 102 18.19 78.90 14.56
N GLN A 103 16.94 79.32 14.73
CA GLN A 103 16.62 80.69 15.15
C GLN A 103 17.24 81.00 16.52
N THR A 104 17.08 80.10 17.49
CA THR A 104 17.70 80.28 18.82
C THR A 104 19.22 80.31 18.76
N PHE A 105 19.84 79.58 17.83
CA PHE A 105 21.29 79.61 17.62
C PHE A 105 21.75 80.96 17.05
N LEU A 106 21.05 81.47 16.02
CA LEU A 106 21.32 82.79 15.44
C LEU A 106 21.08 83.90 16.46
N ASP A 107 20.03 83.82 17.27
CA ASP A 107 19.76 84.79 18.33
C ASP A 107 20.84 84.78 19.42
N VAL A 108 21.37 83.59 19.77
CA VAL A 108 22.52 83.46 20.68
C VAL A 108 23.77 84.08 20.07
N GLU A 109 24.06 83.84 18.78
CA GLU A 109 25.21 84.44 18.10
C GLU A 109 25.09 85.97 17.99
N ILE A 110 23.90 86.49 17.65
CA ILE A 110 23.63 87.94 17.62
C ILE A 110 23.83 88.55 19.01
N THR A 111 23.35 87.88 20.06
CA THR A 111 23.47 88.34 21.45
C THR A 111 24.93 88.28 21.94
N LEU A 112 25.69 87.25 21.53
CA LEU A 112 27.12 87.10 21.80
C LEU A 112 27.99 88.15 21.10
N LEU A 113 27.61 88.56 19.88
CA LEU A 113 28.34 89.55 19.09
C LEU A 113 28.01 91.00 19.49
N SER A 114 26.78 91.26 19.96
CA SER A 114 26.30 92.61 20.31
C SER A 114 26.68 93.07 21.72
N ASN A 115 26.79 92.16 22.70
CA ASN A 115 27.15 92.49 24.07
C ASN A 115 28.56 91.99 24.43
N ASN A 116 29.44 92.91 24.81
CA ASN A 116 30.76 92.62 25.37
C ASN A 116 30.60 92.08 26.82
N HIS A 117 30.10 90.84 26.92
CA HIS A 117 30.00 89.87 28.02
C HIS A 117 29.28 90.19 29.35
N GLU A 118 28.25 89.38 29.64
CA GLU A 118 28.11 88.64 30.92
C GLU A 118 27.83 87.14 30.64
N ILE A 119 28.72 86.25 31.09
CA ILE A 119 28.71 84.78 30.88
C ILE A 119 27.43 84.08 31.40
N LYS A 120 26.67 84.75 32.27
CA LYS A 120 25.44 84.20 32.87
C LYS A 120 24.24 84.19 31.93
N GLU A 121 24.20 85.13 30.99
CA GLU A 121 23.07 85.24 30.05
C GLU A 121 23.19 84.22 28.91
N THR A 122 24.44 83.87 28.55
CA THR A 122 24.76 82.79 27.61
C THR A 122 24.48 81.41 28.19
N GLU A 123 24.71 81.20 29.48
CA GLU A 123 24.41 79.93 30.17
C GLU A 123 22.90 79.66 30.20
N ARG A 124 22.09 80.70 30.45
CA ARG A 124 20.62 80.59 30.43
C ARG A 124 20.04 80.27 29.05
N LEU A 125 20.63 80.80 27.98
CA LEU A 125 20.20 80.51 26.61
C LEU A 125 20.64 79.09 26.18
N LEU A 126 21.81 78.63 26.64
CA LEU A 126 22.26 77.26 26.44
C LEU A 126 21.36 76.24 27.19
N ASP A 127 20.91 76.58 28.40
CA ASP A 127 19.95 75.76 29.16
C ASP A 127 18.59 75.65 28.47
N ALA A 128 18.14 76.70 27.77
CA ALA A 128 16.92 76.66 26.96
C ALA A 128 17.07 75.81 25.69
N PHE A 129 18.30 75.57 25.23
CA PHE A 129 18.64 74.81 24.03
C PHE A 129 18.63 73.29 24.30
N THR A 130 19.11 72.85 25.46
CA THR A 130 19.14 71.42 25.86
C THR A 130 17.81 70.69 25.63
N PRO A 131 16.64 71.17 26.11
CA PRO A 131 15.37 70.48 25.91
C PRO A 131 14.88 70.49 24.45
N LEU A 132 15.30 71.46 23.63
CA LEU A 132 14.94 71.51 22.20
C LEU A 132 15.76 70.49 21.40
N VAL A 133 17.04 70.31 21.74
CA VAL A 133 17.91 69.30 21.13
C VAL A 133 17.44 67.89 21.53
N GLU A 134 17.12 67.65 22.80
CA GLU A 134 16.57 66.36 23.23
C GLU A 134 15.29 66.00 22.47
N ARG A 135 14.38 66.97 22.31
CA ARG A 135 13.13 66.77 21.56
C ARG A 135 13.36 66.53 20.06
N LEU A 136 14.43 67.09 19.50
CA LEU A 136 14.83 66.84 18.12
C LEU A 136 15.43 65.44 17.97
N MET A 137 16.26 65.00 18.91
CA MET A 137 16.84 63.66 18.95
C MET A 137 15.75 62.59 19.10
N ASP A 138 14.78 62.80 19.99
CA ASP A 138 13.63 61.91 20.16
C ASP A 138 12.82 61.77 18.86
N ALA A 139 12.59 62.89 18.16
CA ALA A 139 11.88 62.87 16.87
C ALA A 139 12.66 62.10 15.79
N GLN A 140 13.98 62.26 15.75
CA GLN A 140 14.86 61.54 14.83
C GLN A 140 14.89 60.03 15.13
N ASP A 141 14.91 59.65 16.41
CA ASP A 141 14.85 58.25 16.84
C ASP A 141 13.51 57.59 16.47
N VAL A 142 12.40 58.31 16.64
CA VAL A 142 11.08 57.86 16.19
C VAL A 142 11.05 57.65 14.66
N GLU A 143 11.66 58.55 13.88
CA GLU A 143 11.74 58.37 12.42
C GLU A 143 12.59 57.15 12.05
N MET A 144 13.72 56.93 12.74
CA MET A 144 14.54 55.74 12.57
C MET A 144 13.76 54.47 12.91
N MET A 145 12.96 54.48 13.98
CA MET A 145 12.08 53.36 14.34
C MET A 145 11.00 53.12 13.28
N LEU A 146 10.38 54.16 12.72
CA LEU A 146 9.40 54.02 11.65
C LEU A 146 10.02 53.42 10.37
N ARG A 147 11.26 53.81 10.03
CA ARG A 147 11.99 53.17 8.92
C ARG A 147 12.26 51.69 9.21
N LYS A 148 12.70 51.35 10.43
CA LYS A 148 12.90 49.94 10.85
C LYS A 148 11.59 49.14 10.80
N LEU A 149 10.47 49.73 11.22
CA LEU A 149 9.15 49.11 11.20
C LEU A 149 8.65 48.90 9.75
N SER A 150 8.91 49.86 8.86
CA SER A 150 8.63 49.72 7.43
C SER A 150 9.43 48.58 6.79
N ILE A 151 10.73 48.47 7.12
CA ILE A 151 11.57 47.35 6.69
C ILE A 151 11.04 46.02 7.24
N ASN A 152 10.71 45.97 8.54
CA ASN A 152 10.10 44.79 9.16
C ASN A 152 8.77 44.41 8.51
N THR A 153 7.95 45.38 8.12
CA THR A 153 6.68 45.12 7.42
C THR A 153 6.92 44.54 6.03
N LYS A 154 7.95 45.01 5.30
CA LYS A 154 8.37 44.43 4.02
C LYS A 154 8.90 43.01 4.20
N LEU A 155 9.71 42.76 5.22
CA LEU A 155 10.20 41.42 5.57
C LEU A 155 9.05 40.48 5.93
N LEU A 156 8.06 40.93 6.73
CA LEU A 156 6.87 40.15 7.05
C LEU A 156 6.06 39.78 5.80
N LYS A 157 5.90 40.69 4.84
CA LYS A 157 5.26 40.38 3.55
C LYS A 157 6.04 39.34 2.75
N GLN A 158 7.38 39.43 2.74
CA GLN A 158 8.24 38.46 2.08
C GLN A 158 8.17 37.09 2.77
N ILE A 159 8.21 37.04 4.10
CA ILE A 159 8.05 35.81 4.89
C ILE A 159 6.69 35.20 4.62
N ASN A 160 5.61 35.97 4.63
CA ASN A 160 4.27 35.45 4.34
C ASN A 160 4.19 34.85 2.93
N LYS A 161 4.81 35.49 1.93
CA LYS A 161 4.92 34.94 0.57
C LYS A 161 5.75 33.65 0.51
N ILE A 162 6.83 33.56 1.28
CA ILE A 162 7.64 32.33 1.39
C ILE A 162 6.82 31.23 2.06
N VAL A 163 6.15 31.52 3.19
CA VAL A 163 5.27 30.59 3.90
C VAL A 163 4.16 30.06 3.01
N GLN A 164 3.53 30.93 2.20
CA GLN A 164 2.51 30.50 1.25
C GLN A 164 3.09 29.56 0.19
N LYS A 165 4.23 29.89 -0.42
CA LYS A 165 4.91 29.02 -1.39
C LYS A 165 5.37 27.69 -0.78
N THR A 166 5.89 27.72 0.44
CA THR A 166 6.30 26.51 1.17
C THR A 166 5.08 25.68 1.54
N GLY A 167 3.97 26.30 1.93
CA GLY A 167 2.68 25.65 2.15
C GLY A 167 2.20 24.93 0.88
N ASP A 168 2.17 25.62 -0.26
CA ASP A 168 1.78 25.04 -1.55
C ASP A 168 2.70 23.86 -1.95
N GLN A 169 4.01 23.98 -1.72
CA GLN A 169 4.96 22.88 -1.95
C GLN A 169 4.72 21.69 -1.02
N VAL A 170 4.43 21.93 0.26
CA VAL A 170 4.13 20.87 1.22
C VAL A 170 2.80 20.18 0.85
N PHE A 171 1.79 20.92 0.42
CA PHE A 171 0.54 20.32 -0.09
C PHE A 171 0.77 19.49 -1.34
N ALA A 172 1.59 19.97 -2.29
CA ALA A 172 1.95 19.20 -3.47
C ALA A 172 2.72 17.92 -3.10
N GLN A 173 3.67 18.01 -2.17
CA GLN A 173 4.40 16.85 -1.66
C GLN A 173 3.48 15.88 -0.93
N MET A 174 2.57 16.37 -0.08
CA MET A 174 1.60 15.54 0.64
C MET A 174 0.67 14.81 -0.34
N ASN A 175 0.26 15.45 -1.43
CA ASN A 175 -0.54 14.81 -2.48
C ASN A 175 0.26 13.72 -3.22
N VAL A 176 1.54 13.98 -3.52
CA VAL A 176 2.45 12.97 -4.09
C VAL A 176 2.65 11.80 -3.12
N THR A 177 2.86 12.06 -1.83
CA THR A 177 2.98 11.04 -0.78
C THR A 177 1.69 10.23 -0.64
N ALA A 178 0.53 10.87 -0.69
CA ALA A 178 -0.76 10.17 -0.66
C ALA A 178 -0.93 9.24 -1.88
N ASN A 179 -0.54 9.69 -3.07
CA ASN A 179 -0.58 8.86 -4.28
C ASN A 179 0.42 7.69 -4.19
N LEU A 180 1.62 7.92 -3.67
CA LEU A 180 2.61 6.86 -3.43
C LEU A 180 2.13 5.84 -2.39
N ASN A 181 1.48 6.28 -1.32
CA ASN A 181 0.86 5.37 -0.35
C ASN A 181 -0.25 4.54 -0.99
N LEU A 182 -1.10 5.14 -1.81
CA LEU A 182 -2.15 4.39 -2.53
C LEU A 182 -1.55 3.35 -3.50
N GLN A 183 -0.44 3.70 -4.17
CA GLN A 183 0.30 2.73 -4.99
C GLN A 183 0.95 1.64 -4.14
N LEU A 184 1.46 1.97 -2.96
CA LEU A 184 2.00 1.00 -2.01
C LEU A 184 0.92 0.04 -1.52
N ASP A 185 -0.25 0.54 -1.15
CA ASP A 185 -1.39 -0.28 -0.72
C ASP A 185 -1.84 -1.21 -1.85
N LYS A 186 -1.89 -0.72 -3.09
CA LYS A 186 -2.17 -1.55 -4.27
C LYS A 186 -1.11 -2.63 -4.49
N ALA A 187 0.17 -2.30 -4.32
CA ALA A 187 1.25 -3.26 -4.44
C ALA A 187 1.21 -4.31 -3.32
N GLN A 188 0.90 -3.90 -2.09
CA GLN A 188 0.70 -4.81 -0.96
C GLN A 188 -0.49 -5.75 -1.18
N ALA A 189 -1.61 -5.23 -1.67
CA ALA A 189 -2.78 -6.06 -2.00
C ALA A 189 -2.45 -7.10 -3.09
N LYS A 190 -1.70 -6.71 -4.13
CA LYS A 190 -1.23 -7.66 -5.15
C LYS A 190 -0.29 -8.72 -4.59
N LEU A 191 0.59 -8.34 -3.65
CA LEU A 191 1.55 -9.26 -3.04
C LEU A 191 0.85 -10.27 -2.11
N LEU A 192 -0.19 -9.84 -1.37
CA LEU A 192 -1.02 -10.77 -0.60
C LEU A 192 -1.74 -11.76 -1.52
N HIS A 193 -2.27 -11.29 -2.64
CA HIS A 193 -2.90 -12.19 -3.61
C HIS A 193 -1.89 -13.17 -4.25
N GLU A 194 -0.66 -12.74 -4.51
CA GLU A 194 0.41 -13.64 -4.96
C GLU A 194 0.75 -14.71 -3.91
N THR A 195 0.71 -14.38 -2.61
CA THR A 195 0.91 -15.38 -1.55
C THR A 195 -0.22 -16.40 -1.45
N GLU A 196 -1.47 -15.99 -1.72
CA GLU A 196 -2.60 -16.91 -1.82
C GLU A 196 -2.41 -17.85 -3.02
N LEU A 197 -2.02 -17.29 -4.17
CA LEU A 197 -1.75 -18.07 -5.39
C LEU A 197 -0.59 -19.07 -5.20
N ASP A 198 0.48 -18.65 -4.51
CA ASP A 198 1.61 -19.52 -4.16
C ASP A 198 1.18 -20.65 -3.23
N GLN A 199 0.21 -20.41 -2.34
CA GLN A 199 -0.33 -21.42 -1.45
C GLN A 199 -1.22 -22.41 -2.19
N GLU A 200 -2.11 -21.94 -3.06
CA GLU A 200 -2.90 -22.80 -3.97
C GLU A 200 -1.98 -23.65 -4.86
N LEU A 201 -0.90 -23.06 -5.38
CA LEU A 201 0.08 -23.77 -6.20
C LEU A 201 0.87 -24.80 -5.38
N ALA A 202 1.18 -24.52 -4.11
CA ALA A 202 1.80 -25.48 -3.21
C ALA A 202 0.87 -26.66 -2.88
N GLU A 203 -0.42 -26.39 -2.66
CA GLU A 203 -1.46 -27.41 -2.47
C GLU A 203 -1.58 -28.29 -3.72
N LEU A 204 -1.64 -27.69 -4.90
CA LEU A 204 -1.71 -28.41 -6.17
C LEU A 204 -0.45 -29.24 -6.43
N ARG A 205 0.75 -28.74 -6.08
CA ARG A 205 2.00 -29.53 -6.11
C ARG A 205 1.98 -30.69 -5.12
N ALA A 206 1.39 -30.52 -3.94
CA ALA A 206 1.25 -31.59 -2.95
C ALA A 206 0.27 -32.66 -3.43
N GLU A 207 -0.82 -32.24 -4.06
CA GLU A 207 -1.81 -33.14 -4.67
C GLU A 207 -1.20 -33.93 -5.82
N ILE A 208 -0.47 -33.28 -6.74
CA ILE A 208 0.31 -33.96 -7.78
C ILE A 208 1.28 -34.98 -7.16
N ALA A 209 2.06 -34.59 -6.16
CA ALA A 209 2.99 -35.50 -5.50
C ALA A 209 2.27 -36.71 -4.86
N SER A 210 1.09 -36.50 -4.28
CA SER A 210 0.26 -37.57 -3.73
C SER A 210 -0.29 -38.50 -4.81
N MET A 211 -0.68 -37.98 -5.98
CA MET A 211 -1.09 -38.80 -7.12
C MET A 211 0.09 -39.61 -7.70
N TYR A 212 1.29 -39.04 -7.74
CA TYR A 212 2.50 -39.77 -8.14
C TYR A 212 2.85 -40.89 -7.15
N ASP A 213 2.74 -40.65 -5.84
CA ASP A 213 2.97 -41.69 -4.82
C ASP A 213 1.90 -42.79 -4.90
N LEU A 214 0.64 -42.42 -5.16
CA LEU A 214 -0.45 -43.37 -5.41
C LEU A 214 -0.23 -44.18 -6.70
N ALA A 215 0.20 -43.54 -7.79
CA ALA A 215 0.53 -44.21 -9.05
C ALA A 215 1.72 -45.16 -8.88
N GLU A 216 2.77 -44.76 -8.14
CA GLU A 216 3.89 -45.65 -7.82
C GLU A 216 3.47 -46.82 -6.92
N ARG A 217 2.58 -46.60 -5.96
CA ARG A 217 2.03 -47.65 -5.09
C ARG A 217 1.20 -48.64 -5.89
N LEU A 218 0.28 -48.17 -6.74
CA LEU A 218 -0.48 -49.01 -7.67
C LEU A 218 0.44 -49.82 -8.61
N LYS A 219 1.52 -49.20 -9.11
CA LYS A 219 2.52 -49.91 -9.93
C LYS A 219 3.28 -50.96 -9.13
N ARG A 220 3.64 -50.70 -7.87
CA ARG A 220 4.28 -51.71 -7.01
C ARG A 220 3.33 -52.85 -6.66
N GLU A 221 2.07 -52.54 -6.38
CA GLU A 221 1.04 -53.51 -5.99
C GLU A 221 0.65 -54.42 -7.15
N SER A 222 0.47 -53.85 -8.36
CA SER A 222 0.24 -54.60 -9.61
C SER A 222 1.37 -55.58 -9.91
N HIS A 223 2.62 -55.20 -9.64
CA HIS A 223 3.78 -56.07 -9.82
C HIS A 223 3.94 -57.12 -8.70
N SER A 224 3.28 -56.94 -7.55
CA SER A 224 3.44 -57.83 -6.38
C SER A 224 2.36 -58.92 -6.26
N GLU A 225 1.13 -58.68 -6.72
CA GLU A 225 0.00 -59.59 -6.45
C GLU A 225 -0.51 -60.40 -7.65
N THR A 226 -0.09 -60.14 -8.89
CA THR A 226 -0.68 -60.83 -10.06
C THR A 226 0.33 -61.27 -11.12
N ALA A 227 1.22 -62.21 -10.76
CA ALA A 227 1.98 -62.99 -11.74
C ALA A 227 1.13 -64.03 -12.52
N ALA A 228 -0.20 -64.02 -12.41
CA ALA A 228 -1.06 -65.09 -12.93
C ALA A 228 -2.25 -64.65 -13.82
N HIS A 229 -2.63 -63.38 -13.88
CA HIS A 229 -3.79 -62.95 -14.70
C HIS A 229 -3.53 -61.69 -15.54
N SER A 230 -3.79 -61.85 -16.84
CA SER A 230 -3.95 -60.86 -17.92
C SER A 230 -2.84 -59.81 -18.10
N ASP A 231 -1.82 -60.18 -18.88
CA ASP A 231 -0.83 -59.24 -19.45
C ASP A 231 -1.49 -58.06 -20.21
N GLU A 232 -2.71 -58.23 -20.72
CA GLU A 232 -3.48 -57.17 -21.41
C GLU A 232 -3.96 -56.07 -20.45
N TYR A 233 -4.39 -56.42 -19.24
CA TYR A 233 -4.82 -55.42 -18.25
C TYR A 233 -3.62 -54.63 -17.73
N HIS A 234 -2.51 -55.31 -17.46
CA HIS A 234 -1.25 -54.67 -17.05
C HIS A 234 -0.66 -53.78 -18.14
N SER A 235 -0.72 -54.19 -19.41
CA SER A 235 -0.31 -53.35 -20.54
C SER A 235 -1.20 -52.12 -20.71
N ALA A 236 -2.52 -52.25 -20.51
CA ALA A 236 -3.45 -51.12 -20.59
C ALA A 236 -3.26 -50.13 -19.43
N LEU A 237 -2.90 -50.63 -18.24
CA LEU A 237 -2.58 -49.82 -17.07
C LEU A 237 -1.24 -49.11 -17.21
N ASP A 238 -0.20 -49.77 -17.74
CA ASP A 238 1.08 -49.13 -18.04
C ASP A 238 0.91 -48.09 -19.17
N ASP A 239 0.13 -48.36 -20.22
CA ASP A 239 -0.18 -47.36 -21.28
C ASP A 239 -1.00 -46.17 -20.74
N PHE A 240 -1.93 -46.41 -19.82
CA PHE A 240 -2.69 -45.34 -19.16
C PHE A 240 -1.82 -44.50 -18.22
N LEU A 241 -0.95 -45.14 -17.45
CA LEU A 241 -0.01 -44.47 -16.56
C LEU A 241 1.07 -43.70 -17.35
N ASP A 242 1.63 -44.27 -18.42
CA ASP A 242 2.55 -43.55 -19.32
C ASP A 242 1.84 -42.43 -20.10
N GLY A 243 0.54 -42.58 -20.36
CA GLY A 243 -0.30 -41.51 -20.92
C GLY A 243 -0.59 -40.37 -19.95
N ALA A 244 -0.83 -40.67 -18.67
CA ALA A 244 -1.05 -39.70 -17.60
C ALA A 244 0.25 -39.03 -17.11
N LEU A 245 1.37 -39.76 -17.18
CA LEU A 245 2.74 -39.26 -16.96
C LEU A 245 3.30 -38.56 -18.22
N GLY A 246 2.60 -38.67 -19.34
CA GLY A 246 2.92 -38.03 -20.60
C GLY A 246 2.99 -36.52 -20.44
N ASN A 247 4.01 -35.92 -21.06
CA ASN A 247 4.45 -34.53 -20.97
C ASN A 247 3.37 -33.42 -21.09
N ASP A 248 2.11 -33.72 -21.37
CA ASP A 248 1.03 -32.76 -21.54
C ASP A 248 0.62 -32.05 -20.24
N PHE A 249 0.79 -32.69 -19.08
CA PHE A 249 0.45 -32.05 -17.78
C PHE A 249 1.57 -31.13 -17.27
N LEU A 250 2.84 -31.44 -17.57
CA LEU A 250 4.01 -30.64 -17.14
C LEU A 250 4.45 -29.60 -18.17
N ALA A 251 4.02 -29.71 -19.43
CA ALA A 251 4.31 -28.72 -20.47
C ALA A 251 3.83 -27.29 -20.10
N PRO A 252 2.63 -27.08 -19.55
CA PRO A 252 2.19 -25.74 -19.14
C PRO A 252 3.06 -25.15 -18.03
N VAL A 253 3.50 -25.98 -17.06
CA VAL A 253 4.36 -25.56 -15.95
C VAL A 253 5.78 -25.25 -16.44
N ALA A 254 6.30 -26.05 -17.37
CA ALA A 254 7.60 -25.80 -18.00
C ALA A 254 7.57 -24.53 -18.86
N ASP A 255 6.49 -24.29 -19.60
CA ASP A 255 6.32 -23.10 -20.43
C ASP A 255 6.14 -21.82 -19.60
N GLU A 256 5.42 -21.89 -18.48
CA GLU A 256 5.30 -20.77 -17.52
C GLU A 256 6.65 -20.47 -16.85
N MET A 257 7.40 -21.49 -16.45
CA MET A 257 8.74 -21.30 -15.88
C MET A 257 9.71 -20.71 -16.92
N ASN A 258 9.61 -21.14 -18.18
CA ASN A 258 10.38 -20.56 -19.28
C ASN A 258 10.00 -19.10 -19.55
N HIS A 259 8.72 -18.73 -19.44
CA HIS A 259 8.28 -17.33 -19.51
C HIS A 259 8.85 -16.49 -18.37
N LYS A 260 8.78 -16.97 -17.12
CA LYS A 260 9.37 -16.28 -15.96
C LYS A 260 10.90 -16.12 -16.09
N ILE A 261 11.59 -17.12 -16.63
CA ILE A 261 13.03 -17.03 -16.92
C ILE A 261 13.31 -16.00 -18.03
N SER A 262 12.46 -15.91 -19.05
CA SER A 262 12.57 -14.91 -20.11
C SER A 262 12.35 -13.49 -19.58
N ASP A 263 11.34 -13.28 -18.72
CA ASP A 263 11.05 -12.00 -18.10
C ASP A 263 12.17 -11.54 -17.15
N LEU A 264 12.76 -12.47 -16.39
CA LEU A 264 13.94 -12.18 -15.56
C LEU A 264 15.16 -11.81 -16.39
N LYS A 265 15.35 -12.42 -17.57
CA LYS A 265 16.40 -12.01 -18.51
C LYS A 265 16.14 -10.61 -19.07
N HIS A 266 14.90 -10.31 -19.49
CA HIS A 266 14.54 -8.98 -19.95
C HIS A 266 14.71 -7.91 -18.88
N LEU A 267 14.39 -8.22 -17.62
CA LEU A 267 14.60 -7.31 -16.49
C LEU A 267 16.09 -7.09 -16.22
N ALA A 268 16.92 -8.15 -16.31
CA ALA A 268 18.37 -8.04 -16.18
C ALA A 268 18.98 -7.20 -17.31
N ASP A 269 18.52 -7.39 -18.56
CA ASP A 269 18.95 -6.61 -19.71
C ASP A 269 18.54 -5.13 -19.58
N TYR A 270 17.32 -4.85 -19.13
CA TYR A 270 16.84 -3.49 -18.84
C TYR A 270 17.66 -2.82 -17.72
N GLN A 271 18.00 -3.55 -16.65
CA GLN A 271 18.87 -3.05 -15.59
C GLN A 271 20.29 -2.77 -16.11
N ALA A 272 20.82 -3.63 -16.98
CA ALA A 272 22.12 -3.41 -17.61
C ALA A 272 22.12 -2.16 -18.50
N GLU A 273 21.04 -1.94 -19.25
CA GLU A 273 20.85 -0.74 -20.09
C GLU A 273 20.71 0.53 -19.25
N ALA A 274 19.90 0.51 -18.19
CA ALA A 274 19.76 1.63 -17.27
C ALA A 274 21.09 1.99 -16.56
N ILE A 275 21.90 0.99 -16.20
CA ILE A 275 23.24 1.20 -15.63
C ILE A 275 24.18 1.80 -16.67
N ALA A 276 24.09 1.39 -17.94
CA ALA A 276 24.88 1.97 -19.02
C ALA A 276 24.51 3.45 -19.26
N ASP A 277 23.23 3.77 -19.25
CA ASP A 277 22.73 5.15 -19.39
C ASP A 277 23.13 6.04 -18.20
N LEU A 278 23.03 5.54 -16.97
CA LEU A 278 23.50 6.26 -15.79
C LEU A 278 25.02 6.49 -15.83
N LYS A 279 25.81 5.51 -16.31
CA LYS A 279 27.25 5.69 -16.52
C LYS A 279 27.56 6.74 -17.60
N LYS A 280 26.77 6.79 -18.67
CA LYS A 280 26.90 7.79 -19.74
C LYS A 280 26.57 9.19 -19.22
N GLN A 281 25.47 9.35 -18.49
CA GLN A 281 25.09 10.62 -17.87
C GLN A 281 26.13 11.09 -16.84
N LEU A 282 26.73 10.17 -16.08
CA LEU A 282 27.82 10.49 -15.15
C LEU A 282 29.07 11.00 -15.89
N LYS A 283 29.40 10.39 -17.04
CA LYS A 283 30.53 10.81 -17.88
C LYS A 283 30.29 12.20 -18.48
N GLU A 284 29.08 12.47 -18.96
CA GLU A 284 28.68 13.79 -19.48
C GLU A 284 28.68 14.88 -18.38
N ALA A 285 28.24 14.56 -17.16
CA ALA A 285 28.29 15.47 -16.02
C ALA A 285 29.74 15.79 -15.58
N LYS A 286 30.65 14.82 -15.70
CA LYS A 286 32.08 14.98 -15.43
C LYS A 286 32.79 15.81 -16.50
N GLU A 287 32.39 15.71 -17.76
CA GLU A 287 32.95 16.53 -18.85
C GLU A 287 32.45 18.00 -18.83
N ARG A 288 31.24 18.25 -18.32
CA ARG A 288 30.70 19.61 -18.15
C ARG A 288 31.33 20.38 -16.99
N THR A 289 31.86 19.68 -15.98
CA THR A 289 32.48 20.30 -14.79
C THR A 289 33.92 20.77 -15.01
N ILE A 290 34.58 20.36 -16.10
CA ILE A 290 35.97 20.74 -16.42
C ILE A 290 36.05 22.11 -17.13
N ARG A 291 34.93 22.66 -17.62
CA ARG A 291 34.94 23.81 -18.55
C ARG A 291 34.61 25.19 -17.97
N ASP A 292 34.15 25.32 -16.72
CA ASP A 292 33.83 26.63 -16.14
C ASP A 292 34.38 26.83 -14.71
N LYS A 293 35.32 27.77 -14.60
CA LYS A 293 35.82 28.55 -13.44
C LYS A 293 35.90 27.85 -12.06
N HIS A 294 37.15 27.62 -11.64
CA HIS A 294 37.57 26.83 -10.48
C HIS A 294 37.62 27.54 -9.10
N ILE A 295 36.84 28.60 -8.86
CA ILE A 295 36.89 29.27 -7.53
C ILE A 295 35.56 29.15 -6.78
N ASP A 296 34.41 29.33 -7.43
CA ASP A 296 33.09 29.08 -6.80
C ASP A 296 32.68 27.60 -6.87
N THR A 297 33.29 26.81 -7.75
CA THR A 297 33.01 25.38 -7.91
C THR A 297 33.71 24.51 -6.86
N ALA A 298 34.78 24.97 -6.22
CA ALA A 298 35.41 24.22 -5.14
C ALA A 298 34.51 24.20 -3.90
N ASP A 299 33.95 25.34 -3.51
CA ASP A 299 33.00 25.42 -2.39
C ASP A 299 31.67 24.74 -2.70
N ILE A 300 31.17 24.84 -3.94
CA ILE A 300 29.99 24.09 -4.39
C ILE A 300 30.29 22.58 -4.50
N ALA A 301 31.50 22.18 -4.88
CA ALA A 301 31.92 20.79 -4.93
C ALA A 301 32.12 20.22 -3.53
N VAL A 302 32.62 21.01 -2.57
CA VAL A 302 32.71 20.66 -1.15
C VAL A 302 31.31 20.53 -0.57
N ALA A 303 30.41 21.50 -0.77
CA ALA A 303 29.02 21.40 -0.32
C ALA A 303 28.26 20.23 -0.98
N ARG A 304 28.55 19.92 -2.26
CA ARG A 304 28.00 18.75 -2.95
C ARG A 304 28.64 17.45 -2.46
N MET A 305 29.92 17.43 -2.11
CA MET A 305 30.60 16.29 -1.47
C MET A 305 30.07 16.07 -0.07
N GLU A 306 29.85 17.12 0.73
CA GLU A 306 29.24 17.04 2.06
C GLU A 306 27.81 16.54 1.94
N LYS A 307 27.02 17.06 0.99
CA LYS A 307 25.68 16.55 0.72
C LYS A 307 25.71 15.08 0.27
N ALA A 308 26.62 14.70 -0.62
CA ALA A 308 26.79 13.31 -1.06
C ALA A 308 27.30 12.41 0.08
N MET A 309 28.13 12.92 0.99
CA MET A 309 28.58 12.19 2.18
C MET A 309 27.47 12.05 3.20
N LEU A 310 26.60 13.05 3.37
CA LEU A 310 25.42 12.95 4.22
C LEU A 310 24.36 12.03 3.63
N GLU A 311 24.14 12.06 2.32
CA GLU A 311 23.29 11.12 1.60
C GLU A 311 23.85 9.70 1.68
N ASN A 312 25.16 9.52 1.46
CA ASN A 312 25.84 8.25 1.68
C ASN A 312 25.76 7.80 3.14
N ASN A 313 25.86 8.69 4.12
CA ASN A 313 25.70 8.36 5.54
C ASN A 313 24.26 7.92 5.85
N LYS A 314 23.26 8.58 5.25
CA LYS A 314 21.86 8.13 5.33
C LYS A 314 21.66 6.76 4.70
N VAL A 315 22.27 6.52 3.54
CA VAL A 315 22.24 5.21 2.87
C VAL A 315 22.96 4.15 3.71
N ILE A 316 24.12 4.47 4.30
CA ILE A 316 24.86 3.59 5.20
C ILE A 316 24.01 3.27 6.43
N LYS A 317 23.40 4.25 7.09
CA LYS A 317 22.48 4.00 8.21
C LYS A 317 21.26 3.17 7.80
N ALA A 318 20.72 3.38 6.61
CA ALA A 318 19.64 2.56 6.08
C ALA A 318 20.11 1.12 5.81
N LEU A 319 21.33 0.93 5.32
CA LEU A 319 21.96 -0.38 5.13
C LEU A 319 22.32 -1.05 6.46
N GLU A 320 22.78 -0.31 7.46
CA GLU A 320 23.03 -0.80 8.82
C GLU A 320 21.72 -1.23 9.50
N ASN A 321 20.66 -0.43 9.37
CA ASN A 321 19.33 -0.80 9.86
C ASN A 321 18.78 -2.03 9.13
N LYS A 322 18.97 -2.12 7.80
CA LYS A 322 18.62 -3.32 7.03
C LYS A 322 19.47 -4.54 7.41
N LEU A 323 20.75 -4.35 7.72
CA LEU A 323 21.62 -5.43 8.19
C LEU A 323 21.18 -5.91 9.58
N ALA A 324 20.86 -4.99 10.49
CA ALA A 324 20.32 -5.30 11.81
C ALA A 324 18.96 -6.00 11.71
N SER A 325 18.08 -5.57 10.82
CA SER A 325 16.80 -6.24 10.58
C SER A 325 17.00 -7.62 9.97
N VAL A 326 17.93 -7.79 9.02
CA VAL A 326 18.28 -9.11 8.45
C VAL A 326 18.94 -10.01 9.49
N GLN A 327 19.77 -9.49 10.39
CA GLN A 327 20.31 -10.25 11.51
C GLN A 327 19.21 -10.70 12.48
N THR A 328 18.21 -9.85 12.72
CA THR A 328 17.04 -10.18 13.54
C THR A 328 16.17 -11.24 12.86
N ILE A 329 15.90 -11.09 11.56
CA ILE A 329 15.17 -12.09 10.76
C ILE A 329 15.95 -13.40 10.72
N LYS A 330 17.27 -13.39 10.54
CA LYS A 330 18.13 -14.59 10.60
C LYS A 330 18.07 -15.25 11.96
N HIS A 331 18.07 -14.48 13.05
CA HIS A 331 17.93 -15.02 14.40
C HIS A 331 16.56 -15.68 14.59
N ASN A 332 15.48 -15.02 14.16
CA ASN A 332 14.12 -15.56 14.21
C ASN A 332 13.99 -16.83 13.36
N LEU A 333 14.49 -16.82 12.12
CA LEU A 333 14.51 -18.01 11.25
C LEU A 333 15.31 -19.15 11.88
N ASN A 334 16.42 -18.87 12.57
CA ASN A 334 17.18 -19.91 13.26
C ASN A 334 16.41 -20.45 14.49
N VAL A 335 15.67 -19.62 15.20
CA VAL A 335 14.76 -20.05 16.27
C VAL A 335 13.62 -20.90 15.69
N ASP A 336 13.02 -20.49 14.57
CA ASP A 336 11.95 -21.22 13.90
C ASP A 336 12.43 -22.55 13.30
N VAL A 337 13.65 -22.59 12.72
CA VAL A 337 14.27 -23.83 12.25
C VAL A 337 14.51 -24.77 13.42
N ARG A 338 15.07 -24.30 14.54
CA ARG A 338 15.25 -25.13 15.75
C ARG A 338 13.93 -25.61 16.31
N ARG A 339 12.89 -24.78 16.27
CA ARG A 339 11.54 -25.15 16.69
C ARG A 339 10.96 -26.22 15.78
N ARG A 340 11.07 -26.07 14.46
CA ARG A 340 10.66 -27.09 13.48
C ARG A 340 11.46 -28.37 13.62
N GLU A 341 12.78 -28.30 13.88
CA GLU A 341 13.60 -29.47 14.16
C GLU A 341 13.14 -30.18 15.44
N ALA A 342 12.78 -29.45 16.50
CA ALA A 342 12.24 -30.02 17.72
C ALA A 342 10.84 -30.64 17.51
N GLU A 343 9.97 -29.99 16.73
CA GLU A 343 8.66 -30.52 16.33
C GLU A 343 8.79 -31.75 15.44
N LEU A 344 9.75 -31.79 14.51
CA LEU A 344 10.06 -32.95 13.68
C LEU A 344 10.66 -34.09 14.50
N LEU A 345 11.53 -33.81 15.47
CA LEU A 345 12.04 -34.80 16.42
C LEU A 345 10.91 -35.38 17.26
N HIS A 346 9.98 -34.55 17.74
CA HIS A 346 8.82 -34.99 18.50
C HIS A 346 7.85 -35.82 17.64
N LYS A 347 7.55 -35.37 16.41
CA LYS A 347 6.71 -36.11 15.46
C LYS A 347 7.39 -37.41 15.03
N GLY A 348 8.70 -37.40 14.84
CA GLY A 348 9.50 -38.60 14.54
C GLY A 348 9.47 -39.60 15.69
N ALA A 349 9.57 -39.14 16.94
CA ALA A 349 9.41 -39.99 18.12
C ALA A 349 7.99 -40.56 18.23
N MET A 350 6.95 -39.74 17.98
CA MET A 350 5.55 -40.20 17.96
C MET A 350 5.27 -41.19 16.83
N LEU A 351 5.84 -40.99 15.64
CA LEU A 351 5.70 -41.93 14.52
C LEU A 351 6.44 -43.24 14.81
N GLN A 352 7.60 -43.19 15.46
CA GLN A 352 8.34 -44.38 15.86
C GLN A 352 7.64 -45.15 17.00
N GLU A 353 6.90 -44.44 17.85
CA GLU A 353 6.03 -45.03 18.88
C GLU A 353 4.75 -45.63 18.27
N LYS A 354 4.11 -44.93 17.31
CA LYS A 354 2.97 -45.44 16.54
C LYS A 354 3.34 -46.66 15.67
N GLN A 355 4.50 -46.64 15.00
CA GLN A 355 5.01 -47.81 14.27
C GLN A 355 5.31 -49.00 15.18
N ARG A 356 5.65 -48.77 16.46
CA ARG A 356 5.82 -49.84 17.45
C ARG A 356 4.50 -50.35 18.02
N ALA A 357 3.44 -49.52 17.98
CA ALA A 357 2.09 -49.88 18.40
C ALA A 357 1.27 -50.55 17.28
N ASN A 358 1.63 -50.37 16.01
CA ASN A 358 0.85 -50.87 14.88
C ASN A 358 1.14 -52.33 14.51
N SER A 359 0.29 -53.23 15.03
CA SER A 359 -0.08 -54.47 14.37
C SER A 359 -1.36 -54.26 13.54
N GLY A 360 -1.20 -53.81 12.30
CA GLY A 360 -1.95 -54.22 11.10
C GLY A 360 -3.49 -54.12 10.98
N SER A 361 -4.27 -53.61 11.94
CA SER A 361 -5.74 -53.60 11.80
C SER A 361 -6.45 -52.29 12.18
N GLU A 362 -5.81 -51.42 12.96
CA GLU A 362 -6.44 -50.17 13.45
C GLU A 362 -6.19 -48.96 12.53
N GLU A 363 -5.28 -49.06 11.54
CA GLU A 363 -4.94 -47.95 10.63
C GLU A 363 -6.10 -47.50 9.73
N TRP A 364 -6.98 -48.42 9.28
CA TRP A 364 -8.08 -48.05 8.39
C TRP A 364 -9.25 -47.36 9.11
N ARG A 365 -9.57 -47.79 10.34
CA ARG A 365 -10.65 -47.18 11.14
C ARG A 365 -10.24 -45.78 11.61
N ASP A 366 -8.98 -45.61 12.02
CA ASP A 366 -8.45 -44.30 12.42
C ASP A 366 -8.41 -43.30 11.24
N VAL A 367 -8.06 -43.77 10.03
CA VAL A 367 -8.06 -42.91 8.83
C VAL A 367 -9.49 -42.52 8.43
N ILE A 368 -10.45 -43.45 8.47
CA ILE A 368 -11.85 -43.16 8.17
C ILE A 368 -12.46 -42.20 9.20
N GLU A 369 -12.16 -42.36 10.49
CA GLU A 369 -12.62 -41.47 11.55
C GLU A 369 -11.99 -40.07 11.42
N GLN A 370 -10.72 -39.99 11.00
CA GLN A 370 -10.06 -38.73 10.73
C GLN A 370 -10.68 -38.01 9.52
N GLU A 371 -10.98 -38.71 8.43
CA GLU A 371 -11.69 -38.16 7.26
C GLU A 371 -13.11 -37.69 7.63
N TYR A 372 -13.84 -38.47 8.43
CA TYR A 372 -15.17 -38.08 8.92
C TYR A 372 -15.13 -36.79 9.77
N SER A 373 -14.10 -36.64 10.61
CA SER A 373 -13.90 -35.44 11.43
C SER A 373 -13.50 -34.21 10.59
N ALA A 374 -12.72 -34.41 9.52
CA ALA A 374 -12.33 -33.35 8.59
C ALA A 374 -13.54 -32.86 7.79
N MET A 375 -14.36 -33.79 7.28
CA MET A 375 -15.59 -33.47 6.56
C MET A 375 -16.60 -32.69 7.42
N ASN A 376 -16.77 -33.09 8.68
CA ASN A 376 -17.66 -32.41 9.62
C ASN A 376 -17.17 -31.00 9.98
N ASN A 377 -15.85 -30.80 10.06
CA ASN A 377 -15.27 -29.47 10.27
C ASN A 377 -15.42 -28.57 9.03
N MET A 378 -15.30 -29.14 7.82
CA MET A 378 -15.55 -28.43 6.57
C MET A 378 -17.02 -28.03 6.43
N GLU A 379 -17.97 -28.93 6.75
CA GLU A 379 -19.41 -28.64 6.79
C GLU A 379 -19.73 -27.49 7.75
N LYS A 380 -19.12 -27.49 8.93
CA LYS A 380 -19.30 -26.44 9.92
C LYS A 380 -18.75 -25.09 9.45
N LEU A 381 -17.55 -25.07 8.86
CA LEU A 381 -16.95 -23.87 8.27
C LEU A 381 -17.80 -23.31 7.12
N LEU A 382 -18.40 -24.18 6.31
CA LEU A 382 -19.30 -23.80 5.22
C LEU A 382 -20.64 -23.25 5.74
N SER A 383 -21.10 -23.69 6.92
CA SER A 383 -22.35 -23.21 7.54
C SER A 383 -22.23 -21.85 8.25
N ASP A 384 -21.02 -21.43 8.65
CA ASP A 384 -20.78 -20.22 9.45
C ASP A 384 -20.51 -18.94 8.61
N ILE A 385 -20.41 -19.05 7.27
CA ILE A 385 -20.17 -17.90 6.38
C ILE A 385 -21.52 -17.38 5.85
N PRO A 386 -21.88 -16.08 6.03
CA PRO A 386 -23.17 -15.56 5.56
C PRO A 386 -23.10 -15.22 4.06
N LEU A 387 -24.03 -15.77 3.29
CA LEU A 387 -23.89 -15.92 1.84
C LEU A 387 -24.64 -14.90 1.00
N THR A 388 -23.92 -14.37 0.01
CA THR A 388 -24.46 -13.82 -1.24
C THR A 388 -24.97 -14.96 -2.15
N GLN A 389 -25.84 -14.63 -3.10
CA GLN A 389 -26.62 -15.59 -3.89
C GLN A 389 -25.78 -16.53 -4.78
N GLU A 390 -24.67 -16.06 -5.35
CA GLU A 390 -23.74 -16.90 -6.15
C GLU A 390 -22.99 -17.93 -5.27
N SER A 391 -22.75 -17.58 -4.01
CA SER A 391 -22.12 -18.49 -3.06
C SER A 391 -23.07 -19.62 -2.67
N GLN A 392 -24.39 -19.36 -2.55
CA GLN A 392 -25.38 -20.42 -2.27
C GLN A 392 -25.46 -21.50 -3.34
N GLU A 393 -25.34 -21.14 -4.62
CA GLU A 393 -25.32 -22.11 -5.72
C GLU A 393 -24.06 -22.97 -5.67
N PHE A 394 -22.90 -22.36 -5.40
CA PHE A 394 -21.65 -23.08 -5.17
C PHE A 394 -21.71 -23.99 -3.93
N HIS A 395 -22.36 -23.57 -2.83
CA HIS A 395 -22.54 -24.42 -1.65
C HIS A 395 -23.52 -25.57 -1.88
N ALA A 396 -24.56 -25.37 -2.69
CA ALA A 396 -25.45 -26.47 -3.07
C ALA A 396 -24.71 -27.52 -3.91
N GLU A 397 -23.85 -27.08 -4.83
CA GLU A 397 -23.03 -27.98 -5.64
C GLU A 397 -21.96 -28.70 -4.79
N GLN A 398 -21.27 -27.98 -3.90
CA GLN A 398 -20.28 -28.57 -3.00
C GLN A 398 -20.91 -29.49 -1.95
N GLY A 399 -22.08 -29.13 -1.42
CA GLY A 399 -22.85 -29.98 -0.52
C GLY A 399 -23.32 -31.26 -1.21
N GLY A 400 -23.68 -31.18 -2.50
CA GLY A 400 -23.97 -32.36 -3.33
C GLY A 400 -22.77 -33.29 -3.47
N LYS A 401 -21.59 -32.73 -3.79
CA LYS A 401 -20.34 -33.50 -3.92
C LYS A 401 -19.91 -34.13 -2.59
N VAL A 402 -20.03 -33.42 -1.48
CA VAL A 402 -19.75 -33.96 -0.13
C VAL A 402 -20.73 -35.07 0.24
N GLY A 403 -22.01 -34.95 -0.16
CA GLY A 403 -23.01 -36.00 0.01
C GLY A 403 -22.69 -37.27 -0.79
N GLU A 404 -22.24 -37.10 -2.04
CA GLU A 404 -21.78 -38.21 -2.89
C GLU A 404 -20.54 -38.91 -2.33
N LEU A 405 -19.56 -38.14 -1.86
CA LEU A 405 -18.38 -38.68 -1.16
C LEU A 405 -18.78 -39.44 0.10
N ARG A 406 -19.74 -38.94 0.88
CA ARG A 406 -20.27 -39.66 2.06
C ARG A 406 -20.91 -40.99 1.69
N ALA A 407 -21.66 -41.04 0.59
CA ALA A 407 -22.27 -42.27 0.11
C ALA A 407 -21.20 -43.29 -0.31
N MET A 408 -20.19 -42.83 -1.06
CA MET A 408 -19.07 -43.67 -1.50
C MET A 408 -18.25 -44.20 -0.31
N VAL A 409 -18.02 -43.39 0.73
CA VAL A 409 -17.32 -43.84 1.95
C VAL A 409 -18.17 -44.82 2.76
N SER A 410 -19.48 -44.61 2.86
CA SER A 410 -20.35 -45.60 3.53
C SER A 410 -20.43 -46.92 2.76
N GLU A 411 -20.35 -46.87 1.42
CA GLU A 411 -20.32 -48.05 0.58
C GLU A 411 -18.96 -48.77 0.70
N SER A 412 -17.85 -48.03 0.79
CA SER A 412 -16.53 -48.62 1.05
C SER A 412 -16.44 -49.23 2.45
N GLU A 413 -17.05 -48.63 3.47
CA GLU A 413 -17.19 -49.23 4.81
C GLU A 413 -17.94 -50.56 4.74
N LEU A 414 -19.07 -50.62 4.03
CA LEU A 414 -19.83 -51.86 3.83
C LEU A 414 -19.02 -52.93 3.10
N TYR A 415 -18.23 -52.55 2.08
CA TYR A 415 -17.35 -53.50 1.40
C TYR A 415 -16.25 -54.03 2.32
N VAL A 416 -15.67 -53.18 3.17
CA VAL A 416 -14.68 -53.62 4.16
C VAL A 416 -15.32 -54.58 5.16
N GLU A 417 -16.53 -54.29 5.67
CA GLU A 417 -17.25 -55.19 6.57
C GLU A 417 -17.55 -56.55 5.91
N MET A 418 -17.95 -56.57 4.63
CA MET A 418 -18.16 -57.81 3.89
C MET A 418 -16.86 -58.61 3.75
N LEU A 419 -15.74 -57.93 3.46
CA LEU A 419 -14.43 -58.56 3.34
C LEU A 419 -13.91 -59.09 4.69
N GLU A 420 -14.12 -58.36 5.78
CA GLU A 420 -13.82 -58.83 7.14
C GLU A 420 -14.62 -60.10 7.46
N LEU A 421 -15.92 -60.11 7.16
CA LEU A 421 -16.80 -61.27 7.34
C LEU A 421 -16.35 -62.48 6.50
N ASP A 422 -15.95 -62.26 5.25
CA ASP A 422 -15.45 -63.33 4.38
C ASP A 422 -14.07 -63.85 4.83
N LEU A 423 -13.19 -62.98 5.34
CA LEU A 423 -11.93 -63.38 5.96
C LEU A 423 -12.16 -64.22 7.22
N ASP A 424 -13.13 -63.85 8.06
CA ASP A 424 -13.47 -64.62 9.25
C ASP A 424 -14.06 -65.99 8.90
N LYS A 425 -14.95 -66.08 7.90
CA LYS A 425 -15.42 -67.37 7.36
C LYS A 425 -14.29 -68.24 6.82
N LEU A 426 -13.30 -67.63 6.16
CA LEU A 426 -12.13 -68.36 5.67
C LEU A 426 -11.22 -68.83 6.81
N ARG A 427 -11.08 -68.03 7.87
CA ARG A 427 -10.39 -68.43 9.10
C ARG A 427 -11.09 -69.58 9.79
N GLU A 428 -12.40 -69.53 9.98
CA GLU A 428 -13.18 -70.63 10.56
C GLU A 428 -13.04 -71.92 9.74
N LYS A 429 -13.10 -71.84 8.41
CA LYS A 429 -12.87 -72.99 7.52
C LYS A 429 -11.45 -73.54 7.67
N LYS A 430 -10.46 -72.66 7.78
CA LYS A 430 -9.06 -73.07 7.99
C LYS A 430 -8.89 -73.74 9.34
N ASP A 431 -9.43 -73.17 10.41
CA ASP A 431 -9.34 -73.72 11.76
C ASP A 431 -10.05 -75.08 11.85
N ALA A 432 -11.21 -75.23 11.20
CA ALA A 432 -11.89 -76.52 11.07
C ALA A 432 -11.08 -77.54 10.27
N LEU A 433 -10.42 -77.11 9.18
CA LEU A 433 -9.53 -77.97 8.41
C LEU A 433 -8.28 -78.38 9.22
N ASP A 434 -7.68 -77.45 9.96
CA ASP A 434 -6.53 -77.72 10.83
C ASP A 434 -6.93 -78.68 11.97
N GLU A 435 -8.10 -78.51 12.58
CA GLU A 435 -8.62 -79.43 13.61
C GLU A 435 -8.88 -80.83 13.04
N THR A 436 -9.45 -80.93 11.84
CA THR A 436 -9.64 -82.23 11.16
C THR A 436 -8.32 -82.89 10.77
N LEU A 437 -7.31 -82.10 10.37
CA LEU A 437 -5.98 -82.59 10.02
C LEU A 437 -5.22 -83.07 11.28
N GLU A 438 -5.34 -82.34 12.39
CA GLU A 438 -4.83 -82.77 13.69
C GLU A 438 -5.53 -84.03 14.22
N ALA A 439 -6.85 -84.17 14.01
CA ALA A 439 -7.60 -85.38 14.38
C ALA A 439 -7.21 -86.59 13.51
N ALA A 440 -6.99 -86.37 12.20
CA ALA A 440 -6.48 -87.39 11.29
C ALA A 440 -5.05 -87.83 11.64
N LEU A 441 -4.17 -86.91 12.03
CA LEU A 441 -2.81 -87.22 12.51
C LEU A 441 -2.80 -87.98 13.84
N ARG A 442 -3.82 -87.78 14.68
CA ARG A 442 -4.03 -88.54 15.93
C ARG A 442 -4.57 -89.97 15.72
N GLY A 443 -4.86 -90.37 14.47
CA GLY A 443 -5.28 -91.73 14.11
C GLY A 443 -6.75 -92.04 14.42
N GLU A 444 -7.56 -91.01 14.69
CA GLU A 444 -9.00 -91.14 14.83
C GLU A 444 -9.61 -91.30 13.42
N LYS A 445 -10.56 -92.24 13.24
CA LYS A 445 -11.31 -92.34 11.99
C LYS A 445 -12.23 -91.12 11.89
N VAL A 446 -11.69 -90.03 11.37
CA VAL A 446 -12.45 -88.83 11.04
C VAL A 446 -13.33 -89.17 9.85
N ASP A 447 -14.63 -89.25 10.07
CA ASP A 447 -15.62 -89.38 9.00
C ASP A 447 -15.79 -88.00 8.35
N ILE A 448 -14.85 -87.65 7.46
CA ILE A 448 -14.69 -86.35 6.78
C ILE A 448 -15.98 -85.91 6.06
N GLN A 449 -16.90 -86.83 5.79
CA GLN A 449 -18.14 -86.56 5.06
C GLN A 449 -19.34 -86.18 5.94
N SER A 450 -19.32 -86.39 7.27
CA SER A 450 -20.52 -86.23 8.11
C SER A 450 -20.63 -84.87 8.81
N VAL A 451 -19.53 -84.35 9.36
CA VAL A 451 -19.56 -83.11 10.17
C VAL A 451 -19.64 -81.84 9.32
N VAL A 452 -18.95 -81.80 8.17
CA VAL A 452 -19.02 -80.67 7.23
C VAL A 452 -20.37 -80.62 6.54
N ASN A 453 -20.94 -81.78 6.18
CA ASN A 453 -22.25 -81.83 5.54
C ASN A 453 -23.40 -81.54 6.51
N GLU A 454 -23.40 -82.00 7.76
CA GLU A 454 -24.55 -81.71 8.64
C GLU A 454 -24.70 -80.24 8.98
N ASN A 455 -23.60 -79.52 9.22
CA ASN A 455 -23.65 -78.09 9.50
C ASN A 455 -23.96 -77.27 8.24
N GLN A 456 -23.35 -77.58 7.09
CA GLN A 456 -23.70 -76.93 5.81
C GLN A 456 -25.12 -77.23 5.38
N ILE A 457 -25.61 -78.47 5.50
CA ILE A 457 -27.00 -78.84 5.20
C ILE A 457 -27.94 -78.13 6.17
N ARG A 458 -27.57 -77.96 7.45
CA ARG A 458 -28.42 -77.28 8.42
C ARG A 458 -28.49 -75.78 8.18
N GLU A 459 -27.38 -75.16 7.81
CA GLU A 459 -27.31 -73.74 7.44
C GLU A 459 -28.00 -73.48 6.10
N GLU A 460 -27.82 -74.35 5.10
CA GLU A 460 -28.57 -74.31 3.84
C GLU A 460 -30.07 -74.52 4.06
N ILE A 461 -30.48 -75.42 4.96
CA ILE A 461 -31.89 -75.59 5.34
C ILE A 461 -32.42 -74.34 6.04
N GLU A 462 -31.63 -73.68 6.89
CA GLU A 462 -32.06 -72.46 7.59
C GLU A 462 -32.16 -71.29 6.61
N ASN A 463 -31.19 -71.12 5.70
CA ASN A 463 -31.24 -70.14 4.61
C ASN A 463 -32.42 -70.41 3.67
N LEU A 464 -32.67 -71.67 3.30
CA LEU A 464 -33.82 -72.02 2.47
C LEU A 464 -35.15 -71.78 3.20
N LYS A 465 -35.21 -71.93 4.54
CA LYS A 465 -36.39 -71.55 5.32
C LYS A 465 -36.57 -70.04 5.39
N GLU A 466 -35.49 -69.28 5.53
CA GLU A 466 -35.53 -67.82 5.55
C GLU A 466 -35.98 -67.27 4.20
N VAL A 467 -35.36 -67.72 3.11
CA VAL A 467 -35.75 -67.38 1.73
C VAL A 467 -37.18 -67.81 1.46
N ASN A 468 -37.61 -69.00 1.89
CA ASN A 468 -39.01 -69.42 1.72
C ASN A 468 -39.97 -68.62 2.60
N GLY A 469 -39.52 -68.13 3.76
CA GLY A 469 -40.23 -67.20 4.62
C GLY A 469 -40.39 -65.82 3.97
N GLU A 470 -39.34 -65.30 3.35
CA GLU A 470 -39.36 -64.09 2.54
C GLU A 470 -40.27 -64.26 1.32
N LEU A 471 -40.12 -65.34 0.58
CA LEU A 471 -40.97 -65.67 -0.57
C LEU A 471 -42.43 -65.81 -0.16
N SER A 472 -42.72 -66.37 1.01
CA SER A 472 -44.08 -66.45 1.56
C SER A 472 -44.63 -65.09 1.97
N ARG A 473 -43.78 -64.20 2.53
CA ARG A 473 -44.16 -62.81 2.81
C ARG A 473 -44.38 -62.02 1.53
N GLU A 474 -43.56 -62.21 0.51
CA GLU A 474 -43.74 -61.61 -0.81
C GLU A 474 -44.97 -62.16 -1.51
N LEU A 475 -45.23 -63.47 -1.46
CA LEU A 475 -46.48 -64.05 -1.96
C LEU A 475 -47.68 -63.50 -1.23
N GLN A 476 -47.60 -63.33 0.09
CA GLN A 476 -48.66 -62.74 0.88
C GLN A 476 -48.84 -61.26 0.52
N LYS A 477 -47.76 -60.50 0.35
CA LYS A 477 -47.77 -59.11 -0.08
C LYS A 477 -48.35 -58.96 -1.48
N LEU A 478 -47.92 -59.79 -2.44
CA LEU A 478 -48.45 -59.84 -3.80
C LEU A 478 -49.91 -60.29 -3.82
N LYS A 479 -50.31 -61.20 -2.93
CA LYS A 479 -51.72 -61.60 -2.78
C LYS A 479 -52.56 -60.49 -2.16
N ASP A 480 -52.01 -59.74 -1.21
CA ASP A 480 -52.66 -58.58 -0.60
C ASP A 480 -52.77 -57.44 -1.62
N GLU A 481 -51.69 -57.14 -2.36
CA GLU A 481 -51.68 -56.22 -3.50
C GLU A 481 -52.63 -56.67 -4.61
N LEU A 482 -52.72 -57.98 -4.92
CA LEU A 482 -53.70 -58.51 -5.88
C LEU A 482 -55.13 -58.41 -5.34
N SER A 483 -55.34 -58.57 -4.03
CA SER A 483 -56.65 -58.39 -3.39
C SER A 483 -57.07 -56.92 -3.35
N GLU A 484 -56.09 -56.01 -3.25
CA GLU A 484 -56.27 -54.57 -3.32
C GLU A 484 -56.52 -54.13 -4.77
N LEU A 485 -55.83 -54.75 -5.74
CA LEU A 485 -56.14 -54.64 -7.17
C LEU A 485 -57.53 -55.24 -7.50
N SER A 486 -57.97 -56.27 -6.79
CA SER A 486 -59.35 -56.79 -6.88
C SER A 486 -60.38 -55.93 -6.14
N LYS A 487 -59.99 -54.83 -5.51
CA LYS A 487 -60.94 -53.77 -5.13
C LYS A 487 -61.15 -52.77 -6.26
N ASP A 488 -60.18 -52.61 -7.17
CA ASP A 488 -60.41 -51.94 -8.47
C ASP A 488 -61.36 -52.76 -9.38
N ASP A 489 -61.67 -54.02 -9.02
CA ASP A 489 -62.75 -54.80 -9.63
C ASP A 489 -64.17 -54.30 -9.28
N GLN A 490 -64.32 -53.30 -8.39
CA GLN A 490 -65.64 -52.67 -8.19
C GLN A 490 -66.10 -51.97 -9.49
N ASP A 491 -65.18 -51.28 -10.16
CA ASP A 491 -65.45 -50.63 -11.45
C ASP A 491 -65.65 -51.67 -12.56
N THR A 492 -64.93 -52.81 -12.51
CA THR A 492 -65.14 -53.91 -13.48
C THR A 492 -66.46 -54.66 -13.24
N LEU A 493 -66.89 -54.79 -11.98
CA LEU A 493 -68.20 -55.32 -11.60
C LEU A 493 -69.32 -54.37 -12.04
N GLU A 494 -69.17 -53.07 -11.85
CA GLU A 494 -70.12 -52.06 -12.35
C GLU A 494 -70.19 -52.06 -13.88
N LEU A 495 -69.06 -52.17 -14.57
CA LEU A 495 -68.98 -52.34 -16.03
C LEU A 495 -69.65 -53.65 -16.49
N LYS A 496 -69.49 -54.74 -15.74
CA LYS A 496 -70.11 -56.03 -16.05
C LYS A 496 -71.63 -55.99 -15.85
N ASP A 497 -72.11 -55.38 -14.78
CA ASP A 497 -73.55 -55.17 -14.57
C ASP A 497 -74.14 -54.25 -15.64
N MET A 498 -73.40 -53.22 -16.06
CA MET A 498 -73.79 -52.36 -17.17
C MET A 498 -73.87 -53.11 -18.51
N ILE A 499 -72.96 -54.04 -18.77
CA ILE A 499 -73.01 -54.93 -19.95
C ILE A 499 -74.26 -55.82 -19.89
N VAL A 500 -74.59 -56.39 -18.72
CA VAL A 500 -75.80 -57.21 -18.57
C VAL A 500 -77.09 -56.40 -18.79
N ASP A 501 -77.18 -55.16 -18.29
CA ASP A 501 -78.34 -54.28 -18.56
C ASP A 501 -78.43 -53.91 -20.06
N LEU A 502 -77.29 -53.69 -20.71
CA LEU A 502 -77.24 -53.41 -22.15
C LEU A 502 -77.67 -54.63 -22.97
N ASP A 503 -77.24 -55.84 -22.62
CA ASP A 503 -77.65 -57.07 -23.31
C ASP A 503 -79.16 -57.33 -23.15
N GLN A 504 -79.72 -57.10 -21.96
CA GLN A 504 -81.18 -57.20 -21.75
C GLN A 504 -81.96 -56.18 -22.58
N ARG A 505 -81.43 -54.95 -22.72
CA ARG A 505 -82.03 -53.94 -23.61
C ARG A 505 -81.94 -54.34 -25.07
N ILE A 506 -80.82 -54.92 -25.49
CA ILE A 506 -80.65 -55.44 -26.85
C ILE A 506 -81.66 -56.55 -27.11
N GLU A 507 -81.83 -57.51 -26.19
CA GLU A 507 -82.84 -58.57 -26.32
C GLU A 507 -84.26 -58.00 -26.37
N MET A 508 -84.61 -57.02 -25.53
CA MET A 508 -85.92 -56.35 -25.62
C MET A 508 -86.12 -55.65 -26.96
N VAL A 509 -85.10 -54.93 -27.46
CA VAL A 509 -85.18 -54.25 -28.76
C VAL A 509 -85.29 -55.28 -29.88
N GLN A 510 -84.53 -56.37 -29.84
CA GLN A 510 -84.65 -57.47 -30.81
C GLN A 510 -86.05 -58.10 -30.76
N ALA A 511 -86.61 -58.36 -29.59
CA ALA A 511 -87.97 -58.85 -29.45
C ALA A 511 -89.00 -57.84 -29.99
N GLN A 512 -88.83 -56.55 -29.73
CA GLN A 512 -89.67 -55.50 -30.31
C GLN A 512 -89.52 -55.42 -31.84
N TYR A 513 -88.32 -55.63 -32.38
CA TYR A 513 -88.06 -55.72 -33.81
C TYR A 513 -88.75 -56.94 -34.42
N VAL A 514 -88.68 -58.11 -33.78
CA VAL A 514 -89.39 -59.32 -34.24
C VAL A 514 -90.90 -59.10 -34.20
N VAL A 515 -91.44 -58.49 -33.14
CA VAL A 515 -92.88 -58.15 -33.07
C VAL A 515 -93.26 -57.12 -34.14
N MET A 516 -92.39 -56.15 -34.44
CA MET A 516 -92.58 -55.20 -35.53
C MET A 516 -92.54 -55.91 -36.89
N GLU A 517 -91.59 -56.81 -37.11
CA GLU A 517 -91.50 -57.64 -38.32
C GLU A 517 -92.72 -58.54 -38.47
N GLU A 518 -93.19 -59.18 -37.41
CA GLU A 518 -94.43 -59.96 -37.40
C GLU A 518 -95.65 -59.08 -37.71
N LYS A 519 -95.71 -57.85 -37.16
CA LYS A 519 -96.76 -56.89 -37.49
C LYS A 519 -96.68 -56.43 -38.95
N TYR A 520 -95.48 -56.17 -39.48
CA TYR A 520 -95.29 -55.83 -40.89
C TYR A 520 -95.63 -57.00 -41.81
N LEU A 521 -95.22 -58.22 -41.47
CA LEU A 521 -95.57 -59.45 -42.19
C LEU A 521 -97.08 -59.68 -42.17
N ASN A 522 -97.73 -59.54 -41.02
CA ASN A 522 -99.19 -59.68 -40.91
C ASN A 522 -99.94 -58.57 -41.67
N ALA A 523 -99.42 -57.34 -41.69
CA ALA A 523 -99.98 -56.25 -42.50
C ALA A 523 -99.74 -56.44 -44.01
N MET A 524 -98.78 -57.28 -44.41
CA MET A 524 -98.54 -57.66 -45.80
C MET A 524 -99.35 -58.90 -46.24
N MET A 525 -99.76 -59.73 -45.27
CA MET A 525 -100.48 -61.00 -45.47
C MET A 525 -102.00 -60.88 -45.25
N SER A 526 -102.48 -59.79 -44.65
CA SER A 526 -103.90 -59.37 -44.64
C SER A 526 -104.18 -58.38 -45.76
#